data_AF-A0A6N3AA87-F1
#
_entry.id   AF-A0A6N3AA87-F1
#
_cell.length_a   1.000
_cell.length_b   1.000
_cell.length_c   1.000
_cell.angle_alpha   90.00
_cell.angle_beta   90.00
_cell.angle_gamma   90.00
#
_symmetry.space_group_name_H-M   'P 1'
#
loop_
_entity.id
_entity.type
_entity.pdbx_description
1 polymer ?
#
loop_
_entity_poly.entity_id
_entity_poly.type
_entity_poly.pdbx_seq_one_letter_code
_entity_poly.pdbx_strand_id
1 'polypeptide(L)'
;MKRTPEEERIFRALAQIETPEADLSAALRRTEEPRRIRPVRPLAAAAVLCALLTIGAAAVGFSGAWWYFVPSLPQNAVQTVGASQTSGDYTLTVEEAVVDDSNFMLLLALTRADGEPIDPEASLTTNSMDLEITVDGHYFGRATDYQLSPDGKTIYICYENTGALTETSILGKPITLTADGVAVRLFDDDGNIRIQCDTPISLSALAEWGTPDFSAVPLVEHVEEIIQTAANGGATLPLFTVEGVPLLTLRGAALTSEGLALVTQDASYVSGDLAYTRSSCEAIIDTRTGARYLCRSGHGAALEDGTWAFLEVFDDCPFTLEDLPYLEVEVSYTVDRILSDQPFSLTFTVENSSGWKLPLDSALELDGLTLHPLELRLSALDLQVYFQDEAEAAFSLYRDGTAPVLHLANGTDITTTWHGGRHLDSALPMVSFQTIDADSQRLFIDPAQVVSITFGNLEIPVEH
;
A
#
# COMPACT_ATOMS: atom_id res chain seq x y z
N MET A 1 27.35 35.32 -23.24
CA MET A 1 27.52 34.60 -24.52
C MET A 1 26.80 35.35 -25.63
N LYS A 2 27.36 35.43 -26.84
CA LYS A 2 26.65 35.99 -28.00
C LYS A 2 25.67 34.94 -28.52
N ARG A 3 24.39 35.30 -28.66
CA ARG A 3 23.35 34.43 -29.24
C ARG A 3 23.74 34.05 -30.67
N THR A 4 23.48 32.81 -31.03
CA THR A 4 23.70 32.34 -32.40
C THR A 4 22.71 33.03 -33.35
N PRO A 5 22.99 33.10 -34.66
CA PRO A 5 22.09 33.73 -35.62
C PRO A 5 20.66 33.15 -35.63
N GLU A 6 20.52 31.87 -35.26
CA GLU A 6 19.23 31.17 -35.20
C GLU A 6 18.46 31.52 -33.92
N GLU A 7 19.14 31.56 -32.78
CA GLU A 7 18.57 32.04 -31.51
C GLU A 7 18.12 33.51 -31.59
N GLU A 8 18.90 34.36 -32.27
CA GLU A 8 18.54 35.76 -32.48
C GLU A 8 17.30 35.89 -33.39
N ARG A 9 17.11 34.96 -34.33
CA ARG A 9 15.95 34.92 -35.24
C ARG A 9 14.68 34.51 -34.50
N ILE A 10 14.77 33.48 -33.64
CA ILE A 10 13.65 33.02 -32.80
C ILE A 10 13.29 34.08 -31.76
N PHE A 11 14.29 34.70 -31.12
CA PHE A 11 14.08 35.74 -30.13
C PHE A 11 13.38 36.96 -30.74
N ARG A 12 13.76 37.38 -31.95
CA ARG A 12 13.04 38.47 -32.65
C ARG A 12 11.64 38.09 -33.10
N ALA A 13 11.40 36.83 -33.45
CA ALA A 13 10.07 36.35 -33.81
C ALA A 13 9.12 36.38 -32.60
N LEU A 14 9.60 35.98 -31.42
CA LEU A 14 8.82 35.98 -30.18
C LEU A 14 8.60 37.40 -29.61
N ALA A 15 9.59 38.28 -29.75
CA ALA A 15 9.49 39.66 -29.27
C ALA A 15 8.53 40.56 -30.10
N GLN A 16 8.03 40.06 -31.24
CA GLN A 16 7.04 40.76 -32.08
C GLN A 16 5.60 40.31 -31.80
N ILE A 17 5.39 39.33 -30.91
CA ILE A 17 4.06 38.87 -30.52
C ILE A 17 3.55 39.80 -29.40
N GLU A 18 2.72 40.78 -29.74
CA GLU A 18 1.92 41.51 -28.75
C GLU A 18 0.75 40.62 -28.30
N THR A 19 0.82 40.11 -27.07
CA THR A 19 -0.32 39.47 -26.40
C THR A 19 -1.30 40.54 -25.95
N PRO A 20 -2.57 40.52 -26.41
CA PRO A 20 -3.56 41.45 -25.90
C PRO A 20 -3.88 41.13 -24.43
N GLU A 21 -3.95 42.16 -23.58
CA GLU A 21 -4.40 42.00 -22.19
C GLU A 21 -5.84 41.45 -22.18
N ALA A 22 -5.98 40.20 -21.75
CA ALA A 22 -7.28 39.58 -21.57
C ALA A 22 -7.93 40.14 -20.29
N ASP A 23 -9.06 40.85 -20.44
CA ASP A 23 -9.91 41.29 -19.34
C ASP A 23 -10.65 40.07 -18.72
N LEU A 24 -9.95 39.35 -17.84
CA LEU A 24 -10.44 38.18 -17.11
C LEU A 24 -11.64 38.48 -16.20
N SER A 25 -11.88 39.77 -15.88
CA SER A 25 -13.02 40.22 -15.06
C SER A 25 -14.37 40.03 -15.78
N ALA A 26 -14.39 40.15 -17.11
CA ALA A 26 -15.61 40.01 -17.90
C ALA A 26 -16.01 38.53 -18.11
N ALA A 27 -15.04 37.60 -18.09
CA ALA A 27 -15.29 36.16 -18.22
C ALA A 27 -15.94 35.57 -16.96
N LEU A 28 -15.57 36.08 -15.77
CA LEU A 28 -16.13 35.63 -14.49
C LEU A 28 -17.56 36.10 -14.22
N ARG A 29 -18.06 37.14 -14.91
CA ARG A 29 -19.44 37.65 -14.75
C ARG A 29 -20.47 37.01 -15.68
N ARG A 30 -20.08 36.16 -16.63
CA ARG A 30 -21.01 35.47 -17.54
C ARG A 30 -21.44 34.07 -17.07
N THR A 31 -20.96 33.62 -15.92
CA THR A 31 -21.31 32.32 -15.30
C THR A 31 -22.48 32.40 -14.31
N GLU A 32 -23.09 33.57 -14.10
CA GLU A 32 -24.20 33.79 -13.15
C GLU A 32 -25.59 33.97 -13.80
N GLU A 33 -25.90 33.27 -14.90
CA GLU A 33 -27.30 33.10 -15.33
C GLU A 33 -27.73 31.62 -15.39
N PRO A 34 -28.75 31.21 -14.60
CA PRO A 34 -29.14 29.82 -14.49
C PRO A 34 -29.99 29.39 -15.68
N ARG A 35 -29.47 28.47 -16.50
CA ARG A 35 -30.29 27.70 -17.45
C ARG A 35 -31.18 26.73 -16.65
N ARG A 36 -32.45 27.10 -16.49
CA ARG A 36 -33.50 26.22 -15.95
C ARG A 36 -33.64 24.96 -16.80
N ILE A 37 -33.30 23.80 -16.23
CA ILE A 37 -33.77 22.49 -16.70
C ILE A 37 -34.63 21.91 -15.58
N ARG A 38 -35.86 21.49 -15.93
CA ARG A 38 -36.89 21.01 -15.00
C ARG A 38 -36.49 19.65 -14.41
N PRO A 39 -36.63 19.44 -13.09
CA PRO A 39 -36.45 18.11 -12.50
C PRO A 39 -37.72 17.27 -12.68
N VAL A 40 -37.58 16.06 -13.22
CA VAL A 40 -38.56 14.99 -13.03
C VAL A 40 -38.18 14.29 -11.72
N ARG A 41 -39.06 14.38 -10.72
CA ARG A 41 -38.91 13.70 -9.42
C ARG A 41 -39.03 12.19 -9.61
N PRO A 42 -38.34 11.41 -8.76
CA PRO A 42 -39.09 10.54 -7.88
C PRO A 42 -38.81 10.88 -6.41
N LEU A 43 -39.77 10.52 -5.57
CA LEU A 43 -39.92 10.98 -4.21
C LEU A 43 -38.82 10.48 -3.29
N ALA A 44 -38.30 11.39 -2.48
CA ALA A 44 -37.73 11.08 -1.19
C ALA A 44 -38.83 10.49 -0.29
N ALA A 45 -38.58 9.32 0.29
CA ALA A 45 -39.20 8.89 1.52
C ALA A 45 -38.06 8.70 2.53
N ALA A 46 -38.00 9.63 3.47
CA ALA A 46 -37.07 9.61 4.59
C ALA A 46 -37.60 8.74 5.73
N ALA A 47 -36.63 8.35 6.58
CA ALA A 47 -36.73 8.02 8.01
C ALA A 47 -37.07 6.56 8.36
N VAL A 48 -36.21 5.88 9.15
CA VAL A 48 -36.06 5.99 10.62
C VAL A 48 -35.03 4.97 11.12
N LEU A 49 -34.25 5.37 12.14
CA LEU A 49 -33.46 4.60 13.12
C LEU A 49 -33.61 3.07 13.09
N CYS A 50 -32.49 2.39 12.88
CA CYS A 50 -32.14 1.14 13.56
C CYS A 50 -30.61 1.04 13.65
N ALA A 51 -30.08 0.76 14.84
CA ALA A 51 -28.74 0.20 15.03
C ALA A 51 -28.71 -1.23 14.45
N LEU A 52 -28.69 -1.32 13.13
CA LEU A 52 -28.55 -2.53 12.35
C LEU A 52 -27.54 -2.22 11.25
N LEU A 53 -26.48 -3.02 11.18
CA LEU A 53 -25.59 -3.12 10.03
C LEU A 53 -26.45 -3.36 8.78
N THR A 54 -26.84 -2.29 8.11
CA THR A 54 -27.66 -2.35 6.90
C THR A 54 -26.69 -2.44 5.74
N ILE A 55 -26.34 -3.68 5.36
CA ILE A 55 -25.71 -3.93 4.06
C ILE A 55 -26.81 -3.71 3.01
N GLY A 56 -26.93 -2.47 2.53
CA GLY A 56 -27.84 -2.10 1.46
C GLY A 56 -27.11 -2.14 0.13
N ALA A 57 -27.51 -3.04 -0.77
CA ALA A 57 -27.10 -2.95 -2.17
C ALA A 57 -27.87 -1.79 -2.81
N ALA A 58 -27.21 -0.63 -2.97
CA ALA A 58 -27.77 0.45 -3.76
C ALA A 58 -27.55 0.13 -5.24
N ALA A 59 -28.56 0.36 -6.09
CA ALA A 59 -28.38 0.32 -7.53
C ALA A 59 -27.56 1.55 -7.96
N VAL A 60 -26.24 1.43 -7.95
CA VAL A 60 -25.31 2.50 -8.34
C VAL A 60 -24.94 2.29 -9.80
N GLY A 61 -25.15 3.31 -10.64
CA GLY A 61 -24.54 3.34 -11.98
C GLY A 61 -23.03 3.54 -11.85
N PHE A 62 -22.28 3.33 -12.94
CA PHE A 62 -20.83 3.51 -12.88
C PHE A 62 -20.45 4.89 -12.31
N SER A 63 -19.62 4.90 -11.28
CA SER A 63 -19.15 6.11 -10.57
C SER A 63 -18.32 7.00 -11.50
N GLY A 64 -17.61 6.37 -12.44
CA GLY A 64 -16.58 6.97 -13.27
C GLY A 64 -15.28 7.22 -12.51
N ALA A 65 -15.22 7.13 -11.17
CA ALA A 65 -14.10 7.57 -10.36
C ALA A 65 -12.80 6.76 -10.58
N TRP A 66 -12.85 5.64 -11.29
CA TRP A 66 -11.66 5.01 -11.85
C TRP A 66 -10.78 5.98 -12.67
N TRP A 67 -11.35 7.03 -13.27
CA TRP A 67 -10.57 8.01 -14.03
C TRP A 67 -9.49 8.71 -13.20
N TYR A 68 -9.67 8.83 -11.88
CA TYR A 68 -8.69 9.44 -10.99
C TYR A 68 -7.41 8.59 -10.85
N PHE A 69 -7.54 7.28 -10.94
CA PHE A 69 -6.46 6.33 -10.65
C PHE A 69 -5.94 5.66 -11.92
N VAL A 70 -6.86 5.18 -12.76
CA VAL A 70 -6.59 4.36 -13.93
C VAL A 70 -7.47 4.81 -15.11
N PRO A 71 -7.18 5.99 -15.71
CA PRO A 71 -7.99 6.55 -16.79
C PRO A 71 -8.08 5.69 -18.06
N SER A 72 -7.17 4.72 -18.23
CA SER A 72 -7.20 3.76 -19.34
C SER A 72 -8.08 2.53 -19.08
N LEU A 73 -8.67 2.39 -17.88
CA LEU A 73 -9.39 1.18 -17.50
C LEU A 73 -10.61 0.92 -18.41
N PRO A 74 -10.70 -0.25 -19.06
CA PRO A 74 -11.84 -0.60 -19.90
C PRO A 74 -13.13 -0.74 -19.10
N GLN A 75 -14.21 -0.07 -19.53
CA GLN A 75 -15.49 -0.11 -18.82
C GLN A 75 -16.09 -1.52 -18.72
N ASN A 76 -15.83 -2.39 -19.70
CA ASN A 76 -16.35 -3.76 -19.70
C ASN A 76 -15.63 -4.68 -18.71
N ALA A 77 -14.47 -4.27 -18.18
CA ALA A 77 -13.77 -4.98 -17.10
C ALA A 77 -14.29 -4.59 -15.71
N VAL A 78 -15.02 -3.49 -15.61
CA VAL A 78 -15.54 -2.97 -14.35
C VAL A 78 -16.91 -3.59 -14.04
N GLN A 79 -17.05 -4.07 -12.82
CA GLN A 79 -18.30 -4.61 -12.29
C GLN A 79 -18.76 -3.74 -11.12
N THR A 80 -20.03 -3.32 -11.14
CA THR A 80 -20.64 -2.66 -9.99
C THR A 80 -20.82 -3.67 -8.85
N VAL A 81 -20.36 -3.30 -7.65
CA VAL A 81 -20.54 -4.09 -6.43
C VAL A 81 -21.63 -3.45 -5.55
N GLY A 82 -21.47 -2.17 -5.22
CA GLY A 82 -22.43 -1.41 -4.42
C GLY A 82 -22.63 -1.92 -2.98
N ALA A 83 -21.67 -2.68 -2.43
CA ALA A 83 -21.73 -3.18 -1.07
C ALA A 83 -21.34 -2.07 -0.10
N SER A 84 -22.27 -1.66 0.77
CA SER A 84 -22.07 -0.48 1.63
C SER A 84 -22.38 -0.78 3.09
N GLN A 85 -21.65 -0.12 3.99
CA GLN A 85 -21.88 -0.16 5.42
C GLN A 85 -21.62 1.21 6.04
N THR A 86 -22.56 1.67 6.86
CA THR A 86 -22.37 2.82 7.74
C THR A 86 -21.92 2.33 9.11
N SER A 87 -20.80 2.86 9.60
CA SER A 87 -20.23 2.58 10.91
C SER A 87 -19.72 3.87 11.54
N GLY A 88 -20.17 4.18 12.76
CA GLY A 88 -19.96 5.49 13.37
C GLY A 88 -20.53 6.61 12.50
N ASP A 89 -19.71 7.65 12.26
CA ASP A 89 -20.07 8.83 11.46
C ASP A 89 -19.73 8.68 9.97
N TYR A 90 -19.33 7.49 9.52
CA TYR A 90 -18.84 7.25 8.17
C TYR A 90 -19.59 6.11 7.47
N THR A 91 -19.66 6.21 6.15
CA THR A 91 -20.15 5.17 5.26
C THR A 91 -19.02 4.77 4.32
N LEU A 92 -18.69 3.47 4.33
CA LEU A 92 -17.77 2.84 3.39
C LEU A 92 -18.58 2.03 2.37
N THR A 93 -18.28 2.25 1.10
CA THR A 93 -18.91 1.55 -0.02
C THR A 93 -17.84 0.92 -0.91
N VAL A 94 -17.97 -0.35 -1.23
CA VAL A 94 -17.30 -0.97 -2.39
C VAL A 94 -18.15 -0.63 -3.60
N GLU A 95 -17.74 0.40 -4.34
CA GLU A 95 -18.47 0.89 -5.51
C GLU A 95 -18.39 -0.13 -6.64
N GLU A 96 -17.16 -0.45 -7.03
CA GLU A 96 -16.83 -1.16 -8.24
C GLU A 96 -15.63 -2.08 -8.02
N ALA A 97 -15.54 -3.13 -8.82
CA ALA A 97 -14.43 -4.07 -8.81
C ALA A 97 -13.99 -4.42 -10.24
N VAL A 98 -12.69 -4.58 -10.41
CA VAL A 98 -12.09 -5.26 -11.56
C VAL A 98 -11.48 -6.54 -11.01
N VAL A 99 -11.93 -7.68 -11.49
CA VAL A 99 -11.56 -8.98 -10.92
C VAL A 99 -11.21 -9.92 -12.04
N ASP A 100 -10.10 -10.63 -11.89
CA ASP A 100 -9.76 -11.79 -12.71
C ASP A 100 -9.69 -13.07 -11.87
N ASP A 101 -9.07 -14.14 -12.39
CA ASP A 101 -9.04 -15.41 -11.66
C ASP A 101 -8.18 -15.34 -10.39
N SER A 102 -7.15 -14.50 -10.32
CA SER A 102 -6.16 -14.54 -9.23
C SER A 102 -5.87 -13.18 -8.59
N ASN A 103 -6.45 -12.11 -9.13
CA ASN A 103 -6.23 -10.75 -8.71
C ASN A 103 -7.49 -9.87 -8.80
N PHE A 104 -7.47 -8.77 -8.05
CA PHE A 104 -8.52 -7.77 -8.11
C PHE A 104 -7.99 -6.36 -7.86
N MET A 105 -8.76 -5.39 -8.35
CA MET A 105 -8.73 -4.00 -7.94
C MET A 105 -10.13 -3.58 -7.49
N LEU A 106 -10.24 -2.87 -6.38
CA LEU A 106 -11.49 -2.34 -5.87
C LEU A 106 -11.46 -0.82 -5.86
N LEU A 107 -12.58 -0.22 -6.25
CA LEU A 107 -12.86 1.18 -6.00
C LEU A 107 -13.76 1.27 -4.77
N LEU A 108 -13.25 1.90 -3.73
CA LEU A 108 -13.98 2.19 -2.51
C LEU A 108 -14.36 3.67 -2.47
N ALA A 109 -15.46 3.98 -1.81
CA ALA A 109 -15.88 5.33 -1.50
C ALA A 109 -16.10 5.45 0.02
N LEU A 110 -15.37 6.37 0.64
CA LEU A 110 -15.55 6.76 2.03
C LEU A 110 -16.24 8.12 2.08
N THR A 111 -17.38 8.18 2.78
CA THR A 111 -18.18 9.40 2.93
C THR A 111 -18.59 9.59 4.38
N ARG A 112 -18.92 10.83 4.77
CA ARG A 112 -19.56 11.08 6.07
C ARG A 112 -21.04 10.72 5.99
N ALA A 113 -21.55 10.04 7.01
CA ALA A 113 -22.93 9.56 7.09
C ALA A 113 -23.97 10.70 7.12
N ASP A 114 -23.57 11.89 7.57
CA ASP A 114 -24.41 13.10 7.57
C ASP A 114 -24.40 13.85 6.22
N GLY A 115 -23.56 13.45 5.26
CA GLY A 115 -23.44 14.05 3.94
C GLY A 115 -22.70 15.39 3.92
N GLU A 116 -22.10 15.81 5.03
CA GLU A 116 -21.22 16.97 5.10
C GLU A 116 -19.85 16.67 4.47
N PRO A 117 -19.04 17.70 4.15
CA PRO A 117 -17.69 17.49 3.65
C PRO A 117 -16.84 16.60 4.56
N ILE A 118 -16.06 15.72 3.95
CA ILE A 118 -15.13 14.82 4.64
C ILE A 118 -13.80 15.53 4.89
N ASP A 119 -13.12 15.18 5.99
CA ASP A 119 -11.73 15.62 6.20
C ASP A 119 -10.88 15.08 5.04
N PRO A 120 -10.18 15.93 4.27
CA PRO A 120 -9.43 15.50 3.09
C PRO A 120 -8.30 14.51 3.41
N GLU A 121 -7.84 14.46 4.66
CA GLU A 121 -6.77 13.57 5.12
C GLU A 121 -7.31 12.29 5.81
N ALA A 122 -8.64 12.09 5.81
CA ALA A 122 -9.24 10.90 6.38
C ALA A 122 -8.80 9.64 5.62
N SER A 123 -8.29 8.66 6.36
CA SER A 123 -7.75 7.42 5.81
C SER A 123 -8.27 6.20 6.58
N LEU A 124 -8.36 5.08 5.87
CA LEU A 124 -8.62 3.75 6.45
C LEU A 124 -7.31 3.02 6.80
N THR A 125 -6.16 3.57 6.41
CA THR A 125 -4.84 3.02 6.68
C THR A 125 -3.96 4.11 7.28
N THR A 126 -3.72 4.04 8.59
CA THR A 126 -2.84 4.96 9.32
C THR A 126 -1.83 4.16 10.16
N ASN A 127 -1.25 4.76 11.19
CA ASN A 127 -0.38 4.02 12.12
C ASN A 127 -1.18 3.17 13.12
N SER A 128 -2.43 3.56 13.38
CA SER A 128 -3.36 2.92 14.31
C SER A 128 -4.57 2.26 13.64
N MET A 129 -4.79 2.49 12.34
CA MET A 129 -5.90 1.89 11.58
C MET A 129 -5.37 1.01 10.47
N ASP A 130 -5.99 -0.13 10.28
CA ASP A 130 -5.72 -1.03 9.17
C ASP A 130 -6.93 -1.20 8.24
N LEU A 131 -6.64 -1.32 6.94
CA LEU A 131 -7.59 -1.74 5.92
C LEU A 131 -7.05 -3.03 5.31
N GLU A 132 -7.81 -4.11 5.50
CA GLU A 132 -7.41 -5.44 5.08
C GLU A 132 -8.48 -6.05 4.17
N ILE A 133 -8.02 -6.84 3.22
CA ILE A 133 -8.89 -7.65 2.38
C ILE A 133 -8.46 -9.09 2.46
N THR A 134 -9.45 -9.95 2.67
CA THR A 134 -9.28 -11.40 2.64
C THR A 134 -10.17 -12.02 1.58
N VAL A 135 -9.67 -13.06 0.91
CA VAL A 135 -10.49 -13.92 0.04
C VAL A 135 -10.46 -15.32 0.63
N ASP A 136 -11.64 -15.84 0.98
CA ASP A 136 -11.77 -17.14 1.64
C ASP A 136 -10.82 -17.29 2.86
N GLY A 137 -10.73 -16.22 3.66
CA GLY A 137 -9.90 -16.14 4.86
C GLY A 137 -8.39 -15.93 4.63
N HIS A 138 -7.92 -15.89 3.38
CA HIS A 138 -6.51 -15.62 3.06
C HIS A 138 -6.31 -14.12 2.82
N TYR A 139 -5.26 -13.55 3.42
CA TYR A 139 -4.92 -12.13 3.30
C TYR A 139 -4.39 -11.77 1.90
N PHE A 140 -4.88 -10.67 1.35
CA PHE A 140 -4.43 -10.07 0.08
C PHE A 140 -3.78 -8.71 0.39
N GLY A 141 -2.61 -8.47 -0.21
CA GLY A 141 -1.68 -7.40 0.16
C GLY A 141 -2.25 -5.97 0.03
N ARG A 142 -1.42 -4.98 0.35
CA ARG A 142 -1.83 -3.55 0.42
C ARG A 142 -1.26 -2.76 -0.75
N ALA A 143 -2.13 -2.12 -1.53
CA ALA A 143 -1.84 -0.85 -2.17
C ALA A 143 -3.14 -0.04 -2.18
N THR A 144 -3.09 1.17 -1.62
CA THR A 144 -4.23 2.09 -1.61
C THR A 144 -3.76 3.45 -2.06
N ASP A 145 -4.38 3.95 -3.13
CA ASP A 145 -4.27 5.35 -3.51
C ASP A 145 -5.57 6.08 -3.17
N TYR A 146 -5.47 7.35 -2.81
CA TYR A 146 -6.58 8.14 -2.25
C TYR A 146 -6.83 9.38 -3.10
N GLN A 147 -8.09 9.63 -3.42
CA GLN A 147 -8.49 10.83 -4.16
C GLN A 147 -9.75 11.44 -3.58
N LEU A 148 -9.65 12.70 -3.13
CA LEU A 148 -10.81 13.49 -2.74
C LEU A 148 -11.64 13.89 -3.97
N SER A 149 -12.95 13.73 -3.87
CA SER A 149 -13.90 14.19 -4.87
C SER A 149 -13.92 15.72 -5.00
N PRO A 150 -14.26 16.29 -6.17
CA PRO A 150 -14.31 17.74 -6.38
C PRO A 150 -15.27 18.50 -5.46
N ASP A 151 -16.31 17.83 -4.95
CA ASP A 151 -17.26 18.41 -3.99
C ASP A 151 -16.81 18.27 -2.52
N GLY A 152 -15.67 17.61 -2.28
CA GLY A 152 -15.08 17.42 -0.96
C GLY A 152 -15.87 16.50 -0.03
N LYS A 153 -16.75 15.64 -0.57
CA LYS A 153 -17.64 14.78 0.23
C LYS A 153 -17.24 13.32 0.26
N THR A 154 -16.46 12.88 -0.72
CA THR A 154 -16.08 11.48 -0.90
C THR A 154 -14.57 11.38 -1.05
N ILE A 155 -13.96 10.49 -0.29
CA ILE A 155 -12.62 10.00 -0.58
C ILE A 155 -12.78 8.70 -1.33
N TYR A 156 -12.37 8.71 -2.60
CA TYR A 156 -12.22 7.49 -3.37
C TYR A 156 -10.91 6.81 -3.02
N ILE A 157 -10.94 5.50 -2.91
CA ILE A 157 -9.76 4.69 -2.57
C ILE A 157 -9.64 3.59 -3.63
N CYS A 158 -8.52 3.56 -4.33
CA CYS A 158 -8.18 2.46 -5.23
C CYS A 158 -7.39 1.41 -4.45
N TYR A 159 -8.04 0.32 -4.06
CA TYR A 159 -7.37 -0.83 -3.46
C TYR A 159 -6.90 -1.76 -4.57
N GLU A 160 -5.59 -1.95 -4.69
CA GLU A 160 -5.01 -2.96 -5.57
C GLU A 160 -4.24 -4.00 -4.75
N ASN A 161 -4.44 -5.27 -5.06
CA ASN A 161 -3.55 -6.30 -4.56
C ASN A 161 -2.26 -6.33 -5.40
N THR A 162 -1.20 -5.74 -4.85
CA THR A 162 0.18 -5.80 -5.35
C THR A 162 0.97 -6.97 -4.74
N GLY A 163 0.32 -7.76 -3.89
CA GLY A 163 0.91 -8.94 -3.27
C GLY A 163 0.98 -10.14 -4.22
N ALA A 164 1.34 -11.30 -3.67
CA ALA A 164 1.46 -12.52 -4.47
C ALA A 164 0.09 -12.98 -4.99
N LEU A 165 -0.06 -13.04 -6.32
CA LEU A 165 -1.24 -13.56 -7.04
C LEU A 165 -1.66 -14.94 -6.51
N THR A 166 -2.96 -15.22 -6.33
CA THR A 166 -3.38 -16.55 -5.86
C THR A 166 -3.43 -17.60 -6.95
N GLU A 167 -3.02 -18.83 -6.62
CA GLU A 167 -3.04 -19.95 -7.59
C GLU A 167 -4.45 -20.50 -7.83
N THR A 168 -5.35 -20.31 -6.85
CA THR A 168 -6.75 -20.71 -6.97
C THR A 168 -7.58 -19.51 -7.38
N SER A 169 -8.62 -19.81 -8.17
CA SER A 169 -9.60 -18.80 -8.59
C SER A 169 -10.17 -18.06 -7.37
N ILE A 170 -10.24 -16.74 -7.43
CA ILE A 170 -10.96 -15.89 -6.47
C ILE A 170 -12.42 -15.66 -6.88
N LEU A 171 -12.77 -16.00 -8.12
CA LEU A 171 -14.14 -15.86 -8.63
C LEU A 171 -15.08 -16.79 -7.87
N GLY A 172 -16.27 -16.28 -7.54
CA GLY A 172 -17.28 -17.00 -6.76
C GLY A 172 -16.91 -17.19 -5.27
N LYS A 173 -15.74 -16.75 -4.83
CA LYS A 173 -15.33 -16.83 -3.42
C LYS A 173 -15.73 -15.55 -2.66
N PRO A 174 -16.00 -15.67 -1.35
CA PRO A 174 -16.26 -14.51 -0.52
C PRO A 174 -15.01 -13.65 -0.38
N ILE A 175 -15.13 -12.38 -0.80
CA ILE A 175 -14.15 -11.33 -0.58
C ILE A 175 -14.64 -10.52 0.61
N THR A 176 -13.85 -10.44 1.67
CA THR A 176 -14.17 -9.70 2.89
C THR A 176 -13.17 -8.57 3.07
N LEU A 177 -13.70 -7.35 3.09
CA LEU A 177 -12.99 -6.12 3.43
C LEU A 177 -13.26 -5.80 4.90
N THR A 178 -12.21 -5.53 5.66
CA THR A 178 -12.27 -5.05 7.04
C THR A 178 -11.45 -3.79 7.20
N ALA A 179 -11.96 -2.82 7.94
CA ALA A 179 -11.19 -1.65 8.35
C ALA A 179 -11.42 -1.34 9.82
N ASP A 180 -10.38 -0.98 10.56
CA ASP A 180 -10.47 -0.73 12.01
C ASP A 180 -11.27 0.54 12.35
N GLY A 181 -11.25 1.51 11.43
CA GLY A 181 -11.90 2.80 11.62
C GLY A 181 -11.44 3.82 10.59
N VAL A 182 -11.56 5.11 10.93
CA VAL A 182 -11.13 6.24 10.12
C VAL A 182 -10.26 7.15 10.98
N ALA A 183 -9.08 7.51 10.49
CA ALA A 183 -8.17 8.41 11.19
C ALA A 183 -7.43 9.34 10.23
N VAL A 184 -6.81 10.37 10.80
CA VAL A 184 -5.88 11.28 10.12
C VAL A 184 -4.49 11.06 10.70
N ARG A 185 -3.51 10.80 9.86
CA ARG A 185 -2.11 10.75 10.30
C ARG A 185 -1.63 12.17 10.61
N LEU A 186 -1.05 12.36 11.79
CA LEU A 186 -0.45 13.64 12.17
C LEU A 186 1.04 13.64 11.84
N PHE A 187 1.54 14.83 11.53
CA PHE A 187 2.95 15.09 11.23
C PHE A 187 3.44 16.19 12.19
N ASP A 188 4.75 16.20 12.47
CA ASP A 188 5.36 17.32 13.18
C ASP A 188 5.43 18.60 12.32
N ASP A 189 5.95 19.69 12.90
CA ASP A 189 6.06 20.98 12.23
C ASP A 189 6.98 20.97 10.99
N ASP A 190 7.89 20.00 10.91
CA ASP A 190 8.80 19.79 9.78
C ASP A 190 8.22 18.81 8.73
N GLY A 191 7.02 18.26 8.98
CA GLY A 191 6.35 17.31 8.10
C GLY A 191 6.79 15.86 8.28
N ASN A 192 7.46 15.51 9.37
CA ASN A 192 7.85 14.13 9.67
C ASN A 192 6.69 13.36 10.32
N ILE A 193 6.54 12.10 9.92
CA ILE A 193 5.53 11.18 10.48
C ILE A 193 5.89 10.76 11.91
N ARG A 194 7.19 10.63 12.18
CA ARG A 194 7.72 10.30 13.50
C ARG A 194 7.98 11.58 14.26
N ILE A 195 7.29 11.74 15.37
CA ILE A 195 7.43 12.87 16.28
C ILE A 195 8.51 12.51 17.29
N GLN A 196 9.62 13.24 17.27
CA GLN A 196 10.72 13.05 18.20
C GLN A 196 10.35 13.59 19.59
N CYS A 197 10.75 12.88 20.65
CA CYS A 197 10.64 13.38 22.01
C CYS A 197 11.68 14.49 22.27
N ASP A 198 11.26 15.60 22.89
CA ASP A 198 12.11 16.77 23.15
C ASP A 198 13.31 16.49 24.05
N THR A 199 13.25 15.44 24.88
CA THR A 199 14.27 15.15 25.89
C THR A 199 14.76 13.71 25.74
N PRO A 200 16.04 13.50 25.39
CA PRO A 200 16.68 12.19 25.43
C PRO A 200 16.64 11.58 26.83
N ILE A 201 16.61 10.27 26.92
CA ILE A 201 16.41 9.55 28.19
C ILE A 201 17.67 8.84 28.62
N SER A 202 18.10 9.11 29.85
CA SER A 202 19.26 8.48 30.45
C SER A 202 19.14 6.96 30.49
N LEU A 203 20.17 6.28 29.99
CA LEU A 203 20.34 4.84 30.07
C LEU A 203 21.04 4.39 31.35
N SER A 204 21.36 5.31 32.26
CA SER A 204 22.11 5.02 33.49
C SER A 204 21.46 3.93 34.36
N ALA A 205 20.13 3.81 34.35
CA ALA A 205 19.41 2.80 35.10
C ALA A 205 19.76 1.36 34.66
N LEU A 206 20.17 1.17 33.39
CA LEU A 206 20.60 -0.12 32.88
C LEU A 206 21.91 -0.60 33.51
N ALA A 207 22.76 0.30 34.04
CA ALA A 207 24.03 -0.08 34.63
C ALA A 207 23.86 -0.95 35.90
N GLU A 208 22.70 -0.85 36.56
CA GLU A 208 22.34 -1.67 37.72
C GLU A 208 21.75 -3.03 37.30
N TRP A 209 21.43 -3.20 36.01
CA TRP A 209 20.80 -4.38 35.45
C TRP A 209 21.86 -5.25 34.76
N GLY A 210 21.86 -6.55 35.06
CA GLY A 210 22.79 -7.48 34.44
C GLY A 210 22.60 -7.48 32.94
N THR A 211 23.56 -6.94 32.20
CA THR A 211 23.52 -6.92 30.74
C THR A 211 24.31 -8.12 30.21
N PRO A 212 23.68 -9.03 29.44
CA PRO A 212 24.38 -10.17 28.88
C PRO A 212 25.38 -9.76 27.79
N ASP A 213 26.46 -10.54 27.69
CA ASP A 213 27.50 -10.37 26.68
C ASP A 213 27.44 -11.49 25.65
N PHE A 214 27.09 -11.09 24.42
CA PHE A 214 27.00 -11.92 23.22
C PHE A 214 27.99 -11.44 22.14
N SER A 215 29.02 -10.69 22.51
CA SER A 215 30.02 -10.16 21.56
C SER A 215 30.79 -11.24 20.81
N ALA A 216 30.84 -12.46 21.35
CA ALA A 216 31.55 -13.60 20.76
C ALA A 216 30.72 -14.40 19.74
N VAL A 217 29.42 -14.13 19.58
CA VAL A 217 28.53 -14.89 18.70
C VAL A 217 27.97 -14.02 17.56
N PRO A 218 27.65 -14.61 16.38
CA PRO A 218 27.00 -13.88 15.30
C PRO A 218 25.60 -13.41 15.71
N LEU A 219 25.35 -12.10 15.58
CA LEU A 219 24.09 -11.45 15.96
C LEU A 219 22.87 -12.15 15.33
N VAL A 220 22.87 -12.31 14.01
CA VAL A 220 21.73 -12.80 13.21
C VAL A 220 21.27 -14.20 13.65
N GLU A 221 22.19 -15.04 14.10
CA GLU A 221 21.90 -16.42 14.50
C GLU A 221 21.37 -16.52 15.94
N HIS A 222 21.50 -15.45 16.75
CA HIS A 222 21.24 -15.49 18.19
C HIS A 222 20.26 -14.40 18.66
N VAL A 223 19.58 -13.70 17.74
CA VAL A 223 18.63 -12.61 18.06
C VAL A 223 17.63 -13.00 19.17
N GLU A 224 16.97 -14.14 19.02
CA GLU A 224 15.95 -14.60 19.98
C GLU A 224 16.54 -14.87 21.37
N GLU A 225 17.70 -15.54 21.44
CA GLU A 225 18.39 -15.81 22.71
C GLU A 225 18.83 -14.51 23.40
N ILE A 226 19.34 -13.55 22.63
CA ILE A 226 19.76 -12.23 23.12
C ILE A 226 18.56 -11.49 23.72
N ILE A 227 17.46 -11.39 22.95
CA ILE A 227 16.24 -10.70 23.37
C ILE A 227 15.68 -11.33 24.65
N GLN A 228 15.55 -12.65 24.69
CA GLN A 228 15.00 -13.38 25.83
C GLN A 228 15.88 -13.20 27.08
N THR A 229 17.21 -13.32 26.92
CA THR A 229 18.14 -13.18 28.05
C THR A 229 18.15 -11.76 28.62
N ALA A 230 18.20 -10.74 27.75
CA ALA A 230 18.18 -9.35 28.16
C ALA A 230 16.85 -8.97 28.83
N ALA A 231 15.72 -9.39 28.27
CA ALA A 231 14.38 -9.11 28.82
C ALA A 231 14.13 -9.79 30.18
N ASN A 232 14.72 -10.97 30.40
CA ASN A 232 14.65 -11.69 31.67
C ASN A 232 15.50 -11.07 32.79
N GLY A 233 16.37 -10.11 32.47
CA GLY A 233 17.13 -9.34 33.45
C GLY A 233 16.25 -8.52 34.41
N GLY A 234 14.95 -8.40 34.14
CA GLY A 234 13.97 -7.71 34.99
C GLY A 234 14.00 -6.19 34.84
N ALA A 235 14.73 -5.70 33.85
CA ALA A 235 14.81 -4.30 33.47
C ALA A 235 13.48 -3.80 32.90
N THR A 236 12.99 -2.67 33.38
CA THR A 236 11.80 -2.00 32.85
C THR A 236 11.97 -0.51 33.05
N LEU A 237 12.43 0.18 32.00
CA LEU A 237 12.54 1.63 31.96
C LEU A 237 11.54 2.17 30.93
N PRO A 238 10.54 2.97 31.33
CA PRO A 238 9.68 3.64 30.37
C PRO A 238 10.49 4.71 29.63
N LEU A 239 10.62 4.57 28.31
CA LEU A 239 11.35 5.50 27.44
C LEU A 239 10.46 6.55 26.79
N PHE A 240 9.15 6.46 26.92
CA PHE A 240 8.27 7.56 26.56
C PHE A 240 6.95 7.33 27.26
N THR A 241 6.41 8.35 27.94
CA THR A 241 5.15 8.23 28.67
C THR A 241 4.18 9.31 28.26
N VAL A 242 2.98 8.91 27.85
CA VAL A 242 1.83 9.79 27.68
C VAL A 242 0.83 9.47 28.77
N GLU A 243 0.45 10.46 29.59
CA GLU A 243 -0.47 10.28 30.73
C GLU A 243 -0.12 9.10 31.66
N GLY A 244 1.17 8.76 31.77
CA GLY A 244 1.67 7.66 32.61
C GLY A 244 1.65 6.28 31.96
N VAL A 245 1.28 6.16 30.68
CA VAL A 245 1.39 4.92 29.91
C VAL A 245 2.68 4.93 29.08
N PRO A 246 3.57 3.93 29.26
CA PRO A 246 4.78 3.86 28.47
C PRO A 246 4.49 3.34 27.06
N LEU A 247 4.81 4.11 26.02
CA LEU A 247 4.65 3.65 24.63
C LEU A 247 5.86 2.88 24.11
N LEU A 248 7.02 3.16 24.70
CA LEU A 248 8.23 2.39 24.50
C LEU A 248 8.76 2.03 25.87
N THR A 249 8.95 0.73 26.09
CA THR A 249 9.53 0.21 27.32
C THR A 249 10.85 -0.45 26.99
N LEU A 250 11.93 0.00 27.63
CA LEU A 250 13.20 -0.68 27.56
C LEU A 250 13.17 -1.88 28.53
N ARG A 251 13.30 -3.06 27.95
CA ARG A 251 13.29 -4.36 28.63
C ARG A 251 14.70 -4.86 28.98
N GLY A 252 15.74 -4.24 28.44
CA GLY A 252 17.14 -4.54 28.75
C GLY A 252 18.11 -3.97 27.74
N ALA A 253 19.37 -4.37 27.84
CA ALA A 253 20.40 -4.15 26.84
C ALA A 253 21.17 -5.45 26.61
N ALA A 254 22.02 -5.50 25.60
CA ALA A 254 22.99 -6.56 25.39
C ALA A 254 24.24 -6.02 24.71
N LEU A 255 25.41 -6.56 25.05
CA LEU A 255 26.60 -6.35 24.22
C LEU A 255 26.59 -7.40 23.10
N THR A 256 26.62 -6.96 21.86
CA THR A 256 26.59 -7.84 20.67
C THR A 256 27.89 -7.77 19.91
N SER A 257 28.06 -8.62 18.89
CA SER A 257 29.20 -8.53 17.96
C SER A 257 29.24 -7.21 17.17
N GLU A 258 28.16 -6.44 17.18
CA GLU A 258 28.04 -5.14 16.53
C GLU A 258 28.05 -3.96 17.52
N GLY A 259 28.27 -4.21 18.82
CA GLY A 259 28.28 -3.19 19.87
C GLY A 259 27.08 -3.26 20.81
N LEU A 260 26.87 -2.19 21.59
CA LEU A 260 25.74 -2.09 22.52
C LEU A 260 24.41 -2.02 21.77
N ALA A 261 23.50 -2.94 22.11
CA ALA A 261 22.14 -2.99 21.59
C ALA A 261 21.13 -2.83 22.73
N LEU A 262 19.95 -2.31 22.41
CA LEU A 262 18.84 -2.09 23.35
C LEU A 262 17.70 -3.06 23.05
N VAL A 263 17.07 -3.61 24.09
CA VAL A 263 15.89 -4.46 23.92
C VAL A 263 14.66 -3.68 24.34
N THR A 264 13.80 -3.37 23.37
CA THR A 264 12.60 -2.55 23.54
C THR A 264 11.34 -3.37 23.36
N GLN A 265 10.24 -2.85 23.91
CA GLN A 265 8.90 -3.33 23.67
C GLN A 265 7.99 -2.14 23.46
N ASP A 266 7.24 -2.19 22.36
CA ASP A 266 6.25 -1.18 22.00
C ASP A 266 4.92 -1.41 22.72
N ALA A 267 4.20 -0.31 22.92
CA ALA A 267 2.80 -0.30 23.27
C ALA A 267 2.08 0.79 22.45
N SER A 268 0.76 0.65 22.37
CA SER A 268 -0.13 1.69 21.86
C SER A 268 -0.95 2.29 22.99
N TYR A 269 -1.32 3.56 22.84
CA TYR A 269 -2.13 4.28 23.81
C TYR A 269 -3.08 5.24 23.10
N VAL A 270 -4.29 5.38 23.64
CA VAL A 270 -5.29 6.32 23.14
C VAL A 270 -5.67 7.28 24.25
N SER A 271 -5.57 8.58 24.00
CA SER A 271 -6.11 9.64 24.87
C SER A 271 -6.99 10.57 24.04
N GLY A 272 -8.28 10.62 24.40
CA GLY A 272 -9.27 11.36 23.63
C GLY A 272 -9.38 10.82 22.21
N ASP A 273 -9.19 11.71 21.23
CA ASP A 273 -9.16 11.40 19.80
C ASP A 273 -7.75 11.12 19.27
N LEU A 274 -6.71 11.04 20.12
CA LEU A 274 -5.34 10.80 19.69
C LEU A 274 -4.90 9.37 20.01
N ALA A 275 -4.44 8.65 18.98
CA ALA A 275 -3.75 7.37 19.12
C ALA A 275 -2.25 7.57 18.94
N TYR A 276 -1.48 7.08 19.91
CA TYR A 276 -0.02 7.09 19.89
C TYR A 276 0.49 5.66 19.68
N THR A 277 1.29 5.45 18.65
CA THR A 277 1.73 4.11 18.22
C THR A 277 3.13 4.14 17.62
N ARG A 278 3.71 2.95 17.35
CA ARG A 278 4.97 2.75 16.63
C ARG A 278 6.13 3.58 17.20
N SER A 279 6.43 3.34 18.47
CA SER A 279 7.53 4.06 19.11
C SER A 279 8.86 3.43 18.68
N SER A 280 9.95 4.19 18.69
CA SER A 280 11.24 3.66 18.22
C SER A 280 12.41 4.42 18.84
N CYS A 281 13.51 3.71 19.06
CA CYS A 281 14.80 4.33 19.37
C CYS A 281 15.41 4.91 18.10
N GLU A 282 15.68 6.21 18.08
CA GLU A 282 16.24 6.90 16.91
C GLU A 282 17.77 6.94 16.97
N ALA A 283 18.34 7.21 18.15
CA ALA A 283 19.78 7.28 18.35
C ALA A 283 20.19 7.13 19.82
N ILE A 284 21.44 6.74 20.03
CA ILE A 284 22.14 6.89 21.31
C ILE A 284 23.00 8.15 21.25
N ILE A 285 22.98 8.94 22.32
CA ILE A 285 23.81 10.13 22.53
C ILE A 285 24.81 9.85 23.64
N ASP A 286 26.10 10.08 23.36
CA ASP A 286 27.13 10.12 24.41
C ASP A 286 27.20 11.52 25.03
N THR A 287 26.70 11.65 26.25
CA THR A 287 26.65 12.93 26.99
C THR A 287 28.03 13.52 27.26
N ARG A 288 29.12 12.73 27.19
CA ARG A 288 30.49 13.23 27.38
C ARG A 288 31.00 14.01 26.18
N THR A 289 30.58 13.62 24.99
CA THR A 289 31.12 14.14 23.72
C THR A 289 30.08 14.85 22.86
N GLY A 290 28.80 14.59 23.09
CA GLY A 290 27.68 14.99 22.24
C GLY A 290 27.58 14.17 20.94
N ALA A 291 28.35 13.08 20.81
CA ALA A 291 28.28 12.23 19.62
C ALA A 291 26.96 11.45 19.58
N ARG A 292 26.38 11.34 18.37
CA ARG A 292 25.08 10.71 18.11
C ARG A 292 25.26 9.48 17.22
N TYR A 293 24.71 8.35 17.63
CA TYR A 293 24.83 7.04 16.98
C TYR A 293 23.43 6.57 16.58
N LEU A 294 23.16 6.51 15.28
CA LEU A 294 21.83 6.24 14.74
C LEU A 294 21.42 4.79 14.94
N CYS A 295 20.14 4.55 15.21
CA CYS A 295 19.59 3.21 15.09
C CYS A 295 19.63 2.78 13.62
N ARG A 296 20.26 1.65 13.37
CA ARG A 296 20.44 1.08 12.03
C ARG A 296 19.37 0.05 11.70
N SER A 297 19.02 -0.78 12.68
CA SER A 297 18.14 -1.93 12.47
C SER A 297 17.53 -2.43 13.78
N GLY A 298 16.27 -2.85 13.73
CA GLY A 298 15.59 -3.58 14.80
C GLY A 298 15.32 -5.03 14.38
N HIS A 299 15.62 -5.99 15.25
CA HIS A 299 15.29 -7.40 15.04
C HIS A 299 14.22 -7.85 16.05
N GLY A 300 13.10 -8.38 15.56
CA GLY A 300 11.98 -8.78 16.41
C GLY A 300 12.00 -10.25 16.80
N ALA A 301 11.62 -10.56 18.04
CA ALA A 301 11.29 -11.90 18.50
C ALA A 301 10.17 -11.89 19.54
N ALA A 302 9.43 -13.00 19.64
CA ALA A 302 8.48 -13.21 20.72
C ALA A 302 9.20 -13.59 22.02
N LEU A 303 8.81 -12.98 23.13
CA LEU A 303 9.21 -13.38 24.47
C LEU A 303 8.40 -14.59 24.94
N GLU A 304 8.88 -15.26 26.00
CA GLU A 304 8.20 -16.42 26.61
C GLU A 304 6.75 -16.14 27.05
N ASP A 305 6.42 -14.89 27.37
CA ASP A 305 5.06 -14.46 27.76
C ASP A 305 4.16 -14.13 26.55
N GLY A 306 4.68 -14.29 25.32
CA GLY A 306 3.99 -14.00 24.07
C GLY A 306 4.03 -12.54 23.64
N THR A 307 4.65 -11.64 24.42
CA THR A 307 4.86 -10.24 24.00
C THR A 307 5.97 -10.17 22.95
N TRP A 308 5.86 -9.22 22.02
CA TRP A 308 6.87 -9.02 20.98
C TRP A 308 7.87 -7.96 21.43
N ALA A 309 9.17 -8.24 21.28
CA ALA A 309 10.24 -7.33 21.63
C ALA A 309 11.21 -7.15 20.45
N PHE A 310 11.91 -6.02 20.44
CA PHE A 310 12.87 -5.66 19.40
C PHE A 310 14.26 -5.49 19.99
N LEU A 311 15.26 -6.02 19.31
CA LEU A 311 16.68 -5.74 19.54
C LEU A 311 17.12 -4.63 18.59
N GLU A 312 17.28 -3.43 19.13
CA GLU A 312 17.71 -2.22 18.42
C GLU A 312 19.23 -2.14 18.37
N VAL A 313 19.78 -2.06 17.17
CA VAL A 313 21.22 -2.03 16.89
C VAL A 313 21.61 -0.70 16.25
N PHE A 314 22.73 -0.13 16.67
CA PHE A 314 23.15 1.22 16.33
C PHE A 314 24.44 1.22 15.50
N ASP A 315 24.55 2.16 14.57
CA ASP A 315 25.72 2.31 13.70
C ASP A 315 26.97 2.72 14.48
N ASP A 316 28.08 2.04 14.20
CA ASP A 316 29.42 2.31 14.74
C ASP A 316 29.45 2.48 16.28
N CYS A 317 28.54 1.82 17.00
CA CYS A 317 28.33 1.99 18.43
C CYS A 317 29.43 1.27 19.25
N PRO A 318 30.45 1.99 19.77
CA PRO A 318 31.62 1.36 20.37
C PRO A 318 31.44 1.12 21.88
N PHE A 319 30.23 1.31 22.39
CA PHE A 319 29.97 1.40 23.82
C PHE A 319 29.93 0.05 24.49
N THR A 320 30.38 0.07 25.74
CA THR A 320 30.31 -1.06 26.66
C THR A 320 29.34 -0.74 27.81
N LEU A 321 29.17 -1.69 28.72
CA LEU A 321 28.28 -1.52 29.87
C LEU A 321 28.71 -0.39 30.81
N GLU A 322 30.01 -0.13 30.89
CA GLU A 322 30.55 0.95 31.73
C GLU A 322 30.17 2.33 31.21
N ASP A 323 29.76 2.43 29.94
CA ASP A 323 29.38 3.68 29.31
C ASP A 323 27.91 4.06 29.58
N LEU A 324 27.04 3.10 29.95
CA LEU A 324 25.60 3.31 30.18
C LEU A 324 25.24 4.56 31.02
N PRO A 325 25.96 4.91 32.11
CA PRO A 325 25.71 6.13 32.88
C PRO A 325 25.91 7.44 32.11
N TYR A 326 26.56 7.39 30.96
CA TYR A 326 26.88 8.53 30.10
C TYR A 326 26.10 8.51 28.79
N LEU A 327 25.20 7.55 28.61
CA LEU A 327 24.41 7.42 27.40
C LEU A 327 22.97 7.86 27.63
N GLU A 328 22.43 8.57 26.64
CA GLU A 328 21.01 8.88 26.54
C GLU A 328 20.46 8.29 25.24
N VAL A 329 19.16 7.99 25.19
CA VAL A 329 18.48 7.51 23.99
C VAL A 329 17.44 8.53 23.52
N GLU A 330 17.45 8.82 22.23
CA GLU A 330 16.38 9.56 21.57
C GLU A 330 15.28 8.60 21.13
N VAL A 331 14.04 8.99 21.36
CA VAL A 331 12.86 8.18 21.05
C VAL A 331 11.89 9.00 20.21
N SER A 332 11.25 8.34 19.26
CA SER A 332 10.15 8.89 18.49
C SER A 332 8.91 8.02 18.64
N TYR A 333 7.76 8.57 18.22
CA TYR A 333 6.49 7.87 18.12
C TYR A 333 5.69 8.45 16.95
N THR A 334 4.62 7.77 16.56
CA THR A 334 3.66 8.28 15.58
C THR A 334 2.34 8.61 16.27
N VAL A 335 1.61 9.58 15.72
CA VAL A 335 0.30 9.98 16.24
C VAL A 335 -0.71 10.01 15.12
N ASP A 336 -1.87 9.44 15.38
CA ASP A 336 -3.05 9.60 14.54
C ASP A 336 -4.16 10.29 15.33
N ARG A 337 -4.94 11.14 14.65
CA ARG A 337 -6.22 11.64 15.15
C ARG A 337 -7.34 10.73 14.66
N ILE A 338 -7.94 9.99 15.57
CA ILE A 338 -9.10 9.13 15.33
C ILE A 338 -10.31 10.00 15.00
N LEU A 339 -10.87 9.80 13.80
CA LEU A 339 -12.14 10.40 13.41
C LEU A 339 -13.32 9.47 13.74
N SER A 340 -13.10 8.15 13.67
CA SER A 340 -14.03 7.11 14.09
C SER A 340 -13.25 5.84 14.44
N ASP A 341 -13.52 5.26 15.61
CA ASP A 341 -13.00 3.95 16.05
C ASP A 341 -13.98 2.80 15.77
N GLN A 342 -15.06 3.08 15.04
CA GLN A 342 -16.07 2.09 14.69
C GLN A 342 -15.64 1.33 13.43
N PRO A 343 -15.47 0.00 13.50
CA PRO A 343 -14.89 -0.77 12.41
C PRO A 343 -15.88 -1.02 11.28
N PHE A 344 -15.33 -1.35 10.11
CA PHE A 344 -16.06 -1.83 8.94
C PHE A 344 -15.78 -3.32 8.70
N SER A 345 -16.79 -4.03 8.21
CA SER A 345 -16.71 -5.40 7.71
C SER A 345 -17.76 -5.60 6.63
N LEU A 346 -17.29 -5.73 5.38
CA LEU A 346 -18.11 -5.89 4.18
C LEU A 346 -17.70 -7.18 3.47
N THR A 347 -18.66 -8.06 3.18
CA THR A 347 -18.43 -9.27 2.39
C THR A 347 -19.24 -9.22 1.11
N PHE A 348 -18.61 -9.52 -0.02
CA PHE A 348 -19.24 -9.60 -1.32
C PHE A 348 -18.58 -10.71 -2.16
N THR A 349 -19.17 -11.01 -3.31
CA THR A 349 -18.67 -12.01 -4.25
C THR A 349 -18.69 -11.43 -5.65
N VAL A 350 -17.69 -11.78 -6.46
CA VAL A 350 -17.66 -11.49 -7.89
C VAL A 350 -17.61 -12.82 -8.64
N GLU A 351 -18.64 -13.10 -9.44
CA GLU A 351 -18.84 -14.41 -10.07
C GLU A 351 -18.09 -14.56 -11.40
N ASN A 352 -17.95 -13.46 -12.15
CA ASN A 352 -17.43 -13.49 -13.50
C ASN A 352 -16.22 -12.55 -13.63
N SER A 353 -15.37 -12.82 -14.60
CA SER A 353 -14.36 -11.87 -15.09
C SER A 353 -14.56 -11.68 -16.59
N SER A 354 -14.08 -10.55 -17.12
CA SER A 354 -13.97 -10.33 -18.56
C SER A 354 -12.74 -11.00 -19.17
N GLY A 355 -12.02 -11.80 -18.38
CA GLY A 355 -10.77 -12.43 -18.78
C GLY A 355 -10.97 -13.73 -19.56
N TRP A 356 -10.00 -14.05 -20.41
CA TRP A 356 -9.94 -15.27 -21.20
C TRP A 356 -9.00 -16.30 -20.58
N LYS A 357 -9.30 -17.57 -20.79
CA LYS A 357 -8.39 -18.70 -20.51
C LYS A 357 -8.19 -19.47 -21.81
N LEU A 358 -6.95 -19.62 -22.24
CA LEU A 358 -6.57 -20.23 -23.50
C LEU A 358 -5.63 -21.41 -23.22
N PRO A 359 -6.02 -22.65 -23.54
CA PRO A 359 -5.11 -23.78 -23.44
C PRO A 359 -3.97 -23.64 -24.46
N LEU A 360 -2.77 -24.03 -24.05
CA LEU A 360 -1.57 -24.03 -24.89
C LEU A 360 -1.02 -25.46 -24.99
N ASP A 361 -0.87 -25.93 -26.22
CA ASP A 361 -0.43 -27.31 -26.51
C ASP A 361 0.95 -27.37 -27.20
N SER A 362 1.54 -26.21 -27.49
CA SER A 362 2.79 -26.08 -28.24
C SER A 362 3.91 -25.57 -27.35
N ALA A 363 5.12 -26.08 -27.56
CA ALA A 363 6.31 -25.64 -26.83
C ALA A 363 6.72 -24.23 -27.27
N LEU A 364 7.08 -23.42 -26.27
CA LEU A 364 7.75 -22.14 -26.45
C LEU A 364 9.25 -22.41 -26.64
N GLU A 365 9.73 -22.17 -27.85
CA GLU A 365 11.11 -22.38 -28.28
C GLU A 365 11.83 -21.03 -28.33
N LEU A 366 12.80 -20.85 -27.44
CA LEU A 366 13.68 -19.70 -27.33
C LEU A 366 15.14 -20.13 -27.54
N ASP A 367 16.06 -19.18 -27.67
CA ASP A 367 17.47 -19.50 -27.91
C ASP A 367 18.09 -20.24 -26.71
N GLY A 368 18.18 -21.57 -26.81
CA GLY A 368 18.72 -22.43 -25.77
C GLY A 368 17.75 -22.77 -24.63
N LEU A 369 16.47 -22.45 -24.75
CA LEU A 369 15.43 -22.73 -23.76
C LEU A 369 14.14 -23.20 -24.44
N THR A 370 13.63 -24.35 -24.01
CA THR A 370 12.32 -24.87 -24.41
C THR A 370 11.43 -24.93 -23.19
N LEU A 371 10.28 -24.26 -23.23
CA LEU A 371 9.27 -24.26 -22.17
C LEU A 371 7.94 -24.85 -22.69
N HIS A 372 7.15 -25.41 -21.78
CA HIS A 372 5.88 -26.07 -22.03
C HIS A 372 4.75 -25.30 -21.34
N PRO A 373 4.32 -24.15 -21.90
CA PRO A 373 3.17 -23.44 -21.37
C PRO A 373 1.91 -24.30 -21.55
N LEU A 374 1.05 -24.31 -20.54
CA LEU A 374 -0.19 -25.10 -20.50
C LEU A 374 -1.44 -24.22 -20.67
N GLU A 375 -1.43 -23.04 -20.08
CA GLU A 375 -2.58 -22.14 -20.08
C GLU A 375 -2.09 -20.69 -20.08
N LEU A 376 -2.68 -19.87 -20.94
CA LEU A 376 -2.58 -18.43 -20.90
C LEU A 376 -3.90 -17.84 -20.40
N ARG A 377 -3.81 -16.93 -19.44
CA ARG A 377 -4.94 -16.15 -18.96
C ARG A 377 -4.73 -14.68 -19.28
N LEU A 378 -5.72 -14.05 -19.88
CA LEU A 378 -5.66 -12.64 -20.24
C LEU A 378 -6.82 -11.91 -19.59
N SER A 379 -6.54 -10.95 -18.72
CA SER A 379 -7.55 -10.06 -18.12
C SER A 379 -7.19 -8.60 -18.38
N ALA A 380 -8.03 -7.68 -17.90
CA ALA A 380 -7.65 -6.27 -17.90
C ALA A 380 -6.52 -5.94 -16.92
N LEU A 381 -6.30 -6.78 -15.90
CA LEU A 381 -5.32 -6.55 -14.83
C LEU A 381 -3.93 -7.06 -15.20
N ASP A 382 -3.84 -8.23 -15.84
CA ASP A 382 -2.58 -8.92 -16.17
C ASP A 382 -2.76 -9.97 -17.28
N LEU A 383 -1.64 -10.35 -17.89
CA LEU A 383 -1.50 -11.57 -18.69
C LEU A 383 -0.68 -12.59 -17.89
N GLN A 384 -1.24 -13.77 -17.65
CA GLN A 384 -0.59 -14.85 -16.90
C GLN A 384 -0.37 -16.08 -17.78
N VAL A 385 0.77 -16.74 -17.62
CA VAL A 385 1.07 -18.00 -18.30
C VAL A 385 1.50 -19.04 -17.27
N TYR A 386 0.86 -20.20 -17.30
CA TYR A 386 1.17 -21.35 -16.44
C TYR A 386 2.00 -22.35 -17.22
N PHE A 387 3.07 -22.86 -16.62
CA PHE A 387 4.03 -23.76 -17.24
C PHE A 387 4.03 -25.14 -16.59
N GLN A 388 4.29 -26.19 -17.38
CA GLN A 388 4.53 -27.54 -16.84
C GLN A 388 5.98 -27.75 -16.36
N ASP A 389 6.88 -26.83 -16.72
CA ASP A 389 8.29 -26.89 -16.39
C ASP A 389 8.56 -26.57 -14.90
N GLU A 390 9.81 -26.77 -14.48
CA GLU A 390 10.27 -26.32 -13.17
C GLU A 390 10.25 -24.79 -13.07
N ALA A 391 10.00 -24.25 -11.88
CA ALA A 391 9.88 -22.81 -11.66
C ALA A 391 11.13 -22.02 -12.08
N GLU A 392 12.32 -22.58 -11.84
CA GLU A 392 13.58 -21.96 -12.25
C GLU A 392 13.66 -21.78 -13.77
N ALA A 393 13.18 -22.77 -14.54
CA ALA A 393 13.15 -22.71 -15.99
C ALA A 393 12.13 -21.67 -16.47
N ALA A 394 10.90 -21.69 -15.96
CA ALA A 394 9.87 -20.70 -16.31
C ALA A 394 10.30 -19.27 -15.95
N PHE A 395 10.91 -19.06 -14.78
CA PHE A 395 11.31 -17.73 -14.33
C PHE A 395 12.57 -17.20 -15.01
N SER A 396 13.28 -18.05 -15.77
CA SER A 396 14.41 -17.60 -16.59
C SER A 396 14.00 -16.64 -17.71
N LEU A 397 12.70 -16.62 -18.10
CA LEU A 397 12.12 -15.65 -19.04
C LEU A 397 12.41 -14.20 -18.67
N TYR A 398 12.43 -13.87 -17.37
CA TYR A 398 12.81 -12.53 -16.90
C TYR A 398 14.22 -12.12 -17.37
N ARG A 399 15.17 -13.06 -17.36
CA ARG A 399 16.57 -12.80 -17.74
C ARG A 399 16.75 -12.76 -19.25
N ASP A 400 16.00 -13.59 -19.97
CA ASP A 400 15.99 -13.62 -21.42
C ASP A 400 15.32 -12.37 -22.02
N GLY A 401 14.37 -11.76 -21.29
CA GLY A 401 13.65 -10.57 -21.72
C GLY A 401 12.53 -10.86 -22.71
N THR A 402 12.25 -12.13 -22.99
CA THR A 402 11.10 -12.53 -23.82
C THR A 402 9.80 -12.26 -23.07
N ALA A 403 8.93 -11.48 -23.71
CA ALA A 403 7.60 -11.16 -23.21
C ALA A 403 6.56 -11.28 -24.33
N PRO A 404 5.31 -11.63 -24.03
CA PRO A 404 4.22 -11.63 -25.00
C PRO A 404 3.96 -10.24 -25.61
N VAL A 405 3.52 -10.22 -26.86
CA VAL A 405 3.01 -9.01 -27.54
C VAL A 405 1.55 -9.26 -27.90
N LEU A 406 0.69 -8.30 -27.56
CA LEU A 406 -0.74 -8.40 -27.84
C LEU A 406 -1.06 -7.65 -29.12
N HIS A 407 -1.71 -8.33 -30.06
CA HIS A 407 -2.16 -7.75 -31.32
C HIS A 407 -3.63 -7.40 -31.20
N LEU A 408 -3.94 -6.11 -31.36
CA LEU A 408 -5.32 -5.63 -31.29
C LEU A 408 -6.00 -5.67 -32.66
N ALA A 409 -7.33 -5.79 -32.67
CA ALA A 409 -8.16 -5.81 -33.88
C ALA A 409 -7.97 -4.57 -34.79
N ASN A 410 -7.52 -3.45 -34.23
CA ASN A 410 -7.24 -2.21 -34.96
C ASN A 410 -5.82 -2.19 -35.60
N GLY A 411 -5.03 -3.25 -35.44
CA GLY A 411 -3.66 -3.38 -35.93
C GLY A 411 -2.59 -2.76 -35.02
N THR A 412 -2.94 -2.38 -33.79
CA THR A 412 -1.98 -1.89 -32.79
C THR A 412 -1.35 -3.06 -32.06
N ASP A 413 -0.04 -2.99 -31.84
CA ASP A 413 0.69 -3.95 -31.02
C ASP A 413 0.95 -3.34 -29.63
N ILE A 414 0.63 -4.08 -28.58
CA ILE A 414 0.88 -3.70 -27.19
C ILE A 414 1.96 -4.60 -26.62
N THR A 415 3.07 -4.00 -26.20
CA THR A 415 4.16 -4.71 -25.53
C THR A 415 3.78 -5.00 -24.09
N THR A 416 4.20 -6.17 -23.60
CA THR A 416 4.12 -6.51 -22.18
C THR A 416 5.50 -6.57 -21.55
N THR A 417 5.57 -6.41 -20.23
CA THR A 417 6.79 -6.56 -19.44
C THR A 417 6.57 -7.56 -18.33
N TRP A 418 7.62 -8.31 -18.00
CA TRP A 418 7.62 -9.20 -16.84
C TRP A 418 7.17 -8.45 -15.58
N HIS A 419 6.15 -8.96 -14.91
CA HIS A 419 5.61 -8.40 -13.67
C HIS A 419 5.94 -9.28 -12.46
N GLY A 420 6.04 -10.60 -12.64
CA GLY A 420 6.41 -11.49 -11.56
C GLY A 420 6.31 -12.97 -11.91
N GLY A 421 6.88 -13.80 -11.04
CA GLY A 421 6.77 -15.26 -11.11
C GLY A 421 6.35 -15.81 -9.75
N ARG A 422 5.49 -16.84 -9.76
CA ARG A 422 5.03 -17.51 -8.53
C ARG A 422 5.00 -19.02 -8.70
N HIS A 423 5.50 -19.72 -7.68
CA HIS A 423 5.43 -21.17 -7.58
C HIS A 423 5.37 -21.54 -6.09
N LEU A 424 4.24 -22.11 -5.65
CA LEU A 424 4.14 -22.82 -4.38
C LEU A 424 4.31 -24.32 -4.61
N ASP A 425 4.79 -25.05 -3.59
CA ASP A 425 5.21 -26.46 -3.64
C ASP A 425 4.19 -27.48 -4.24
N SER A 426 2.95 -27.07 -4.53
CA SER A 426 1.88 -27.93 -5.06
C SER A 426 1.24 -27.46 -6.37
N ALA A 427 1.72 -26.38 -6.99
CA ALA A 427 1.08 -25.79 -8.17
C ALA A 427 2.05 -25.63 -9.35
N LEU A 428 1.48 -25.35 -10.53
CA LEU A 428 2.26 -25.03 -11.72
C LEU A 428 2.92 -23.65 -11.56
N PRO A 429 4.19 -23.49 -11.96
CA PRO A 429 4.80 -22.16 -12.04
C PRO A 429 3.98 -21.24 -12.93
N MET A 430 3.69 -20.07 -12.42
CA MET A 430 2.96 -19.01 -13.10
C MET A 430 3.87 -17.81 -13.30
N VAL A 431 3.86 -17.27 -14.51
CA VAL A 431 4.50 -16.00 -14.85
C VAL A 431 3.42 -14.98 -15.16
N SER A 432 3.56 -13.76 -14.64
CA SER A 432 2.69 -12.63 -14.97
C SER A 432 3.43 -11.57 -15.77
N PHE A 433 2.71 -10.95 -16.71
CA PHE A 433 3.15 -9.86 -17.55
C PHE A 433 2.13 -8.73 -17.53
N GLN A 434 2.61 -7.50 -17.41
CA GLN A 434 1.81 -6.29 -17.47
C GLN A 434 1.90 -5.64 -18.85
N THR A 435 0.77 -5.16 -19.36
CA THR A 435 0.76 -4.27 -20.53
C THR A 435 1.26 -2.89 -20.14
N ILE A 436 2.12 -2.32 -20.97
CA ILE A 436 2.67 -0.98 -20.78
C ILE A 436 2.47 -0.13 -22.04
N ASP A 437 2.42 1.19 -21.85
CA ASP A 437 2.44 2.15 -22.94
C ASP A 437 3.87 2.52 -23.38
N ALA A 438 3.97 3.46 -24.33
CA ALA A 438 5.25 3.91 -24.87
C ALA A 438 6.15 4.62 -23.84
N ASP A 439 5.56 5.12 -22.75
CA ASP A 439 6.26 5.79 -21.64
C ASP A 439 6.52 4.81 -20.47
N SER A 440 6.37 3.51 -20.72
CA SER A 440 6.51 2.43 -19.72
C SER A 440 5.56 2.56 -18.53
N GLN A 441 4.42 3.24 -18.71
CA GLN A 441 3.36 3.28 -17.72
C GLN A 441 2.43 2.09 -17.93
N ARG A 442 1.88 1.57 -16.83
CA ARG A 442 0.91 0.47 -16.91
C ARG A 442 -0.30 0.91 -17.72
N LEU A 443 -0.65 0.08 -18.70
CA LEU A 443 -1.81 0.23 -19.54
C LEU A 443 -2.81 -0.88 -19.17
N PHE A 444 -4.09 -0.54 -19.07
CA PHE A 444 -5.16 -1.52 -18.91
C PHE A 444 -5.84 -1.72 -20.26
N ILE A 445 -5.95 -2.96 -20.71
CA ILE A 445 -6.49 -3.28 -22.02
C ILE A 445 -7.80 -4.04 -21.91
N ASP A 446 -8.69 -3.80 -22.88
CA ASP A 446 -9.90 -4.61 -23.04
C ASP A 446 -9.51 -5.95 -23.67
N PRO A 447 -9.66 -7.09 -22.97
CA PRO A 447 -9.32 -8.38 -23.53
C PRO A 447 -10.12 -8.74 -24.79
N ALA A 448 -11.28 -8.11 -25.01
CA ALA A 448 -12.09 -8.30 -26.21
C ALA A 448 -11.55 -7.58 -27.46
N GLN A 449 -10.49 -6.77 -27.31
CA GLN A 449 -9.83 -6.12 -28.44
C GLN A 449 -8.63 -6.92 -28.97
N VAL A 450 -8.12 -7.88 -28.19
CA VAL A 450 -6.97 -8.69 -28.55
C VAL A 450 -7.40 -9.80 -29.51
N VAL A 451 -6.80 -9.86 -30.69
CA VAL A 451 -7.10 -10.87 -31.72
C VAL A 451 -6.04 -11.96 -31.82
N SER A 452 -4.80 -11.67 -31.43
CA SER A 452 -3.76 -12.67 -31.26
C SER A 452 -2.68 -12.21 -30.30
N ILE A 453 -1.87 -13.16 -29.83
CA ILE A 453 -0.75 -12.94 -28.93
C ILE A 453 0.47 -13.65 -29.52
N THR A 454 1.54 -12.91 -29.82
CA THR A 454 2.83 -13.52 -30.12
C THR A 454 3.60 -13.73 -28.81
N PHE A 455 4.15 -14.93 -28.61
CA PHE A 455 5.06 -15.22 -27.50
C PHE A 455 6.19 -16.13 -27.97
N GLY A 456 7.39 -15.57 -28.16
CA GLY A 456 8.51 -16.27 -28.78
C GLY A 456 8.16 -16.76 -30.19
N ASN A 457 8.20 -18.07 -30.41
CA ASN A 457 7.80 -18.73 -31.66
C ASN A 457 6.28 -18.98 -31.77
N LEU A 458 5.51 -18.76 -30.70
CA LEU A 458 4.09 -19.04 -30.67
C LEU A 458 3.28 -17.85 -31.20
N GLU A 459 2.31 -18.15 -32.06
CA GLU A 459 1.24 -17.23 -32.43
C GLU A 459 -0.08 -17.82 -31.90
N ILE A 460 -0.66 -17.16 -30.90
CA ILE A 460 -1.81 -17.65 -30.16
C ILE A 460 -3.02 -16.83 -30.60
N PRO A 461 -3.93 -17.37 -31.44
CA PRO A 461 -5.14 -16.67 -31.82
C PRO A 461 -6.08 -16.54 -30.61
N VAL A 462 -6.74 -15.39 -30.48
CA VAL A 462 -7.79 -15.16 -29.50
C VAL A 462 -9.13 -15.21 -30.24
N GLU A 463 -9.88 -16.30 -30.05
CA GLU A 463 -11.22 -16.46 -30.63
C GLU A 463 -12.27 -15.94 -29.64
N HIS A 464 -13.10 -14.98 -30.09
CA HIS A 464 -14.17 -14.36 -29.29
C HIS A 464 -15.52 -15.07 -29.41
#